data_AF-A0A945RLX8-F1
#
_entry.id   AF-A0A945RLX8-F1
#
_cell.length_a   1.000
_cell.length_b   1.000
_cell.length_c   1.000
_cell.angle_alpha   90.00
_cell.angle_beta   90.00
_cell.angle_gamma   90.00
#
_symmetry.space_group_name_H-M   'P 1'
#
loop_
_entity.id
_entity.type
_entity.pdbx_description
1 polymer ?
#
loop_
_entity_poly.entity_id
_entity_poly.type
_entity_poly.pdbx_seq_one_letter_code
_entity_poly.pdbx_strand_id
1 'polypeptide(L)' 'MAKRLITPEIKDGIIEAFDQVGGVDYLIEIARRDPPTFCRLLAAIIPSEIKASVTATHRLDLGKAMMEAEQRVAMLEHNQ' A
#
# COMPACT_ATOMS: atom_id res chain seq x y z
N MET A 1 10.08 2.48 -9.72
CA MET A 1 9.23 3.23 -10.67
C MET A 1 8.58 4.38 -9.91
N ALA A 2 9.10 5.60 -10.05
CA ALA A 2 8.55 6.76 -9.35
C ALA A 2 7.15 7.08 -9.91
N LYS A 3 6.15 7.08 -9.03
CA LYS A 3 4.79 7.56 -9.34
C LYS A 3 4.94 9.02 -9.80
N ARG A 4 4.73 9.31 -11.08
CA ARG A 4 4.66 10.68 -11.59
C ARG A 4 3.48 11.35 -10.87
N LEU A 5 3.79 12.11 -9.84
CA LEU A 5 2.85 13.01 -9.21
C LEU A 5 2.50 14.05 -10.27
N ILE A 6 1.21 14.24 -10.52
CA ILE A 6 0.69 15.35 -11.33
C ILE A 6 1.39 16.62 -10.82
N THR A 7 1.99 17.42 -11.71
CA THR A 7 2.64 18.66 -11.29
C THR A 7 1.58 19.55 -10.62
N PRO A 8 1.92 20.27 -9.54
CA PRO A 8 0.93 20.99 -8.73
C PRO A 8 0.04 21.91 -9.58
N GLU A 9 0.59 22.51 -10.64
CA GLU A 9 -0.12 23.40 -11.56
C GLU A 9 -1.25 22.69 -12.33
N ILE A 10 -1.04 21.42 -12.73
CA ILE A 10 -2.07 20.64 -13.43
C ILE A 10 -3.18 20.25 -12.46
N LYS A 11 -2.82 19.92 -11.21
CA LYS A 11 -3.80 19.60 -10.18
C LYS A 11 -4.68 20.82 -9.87
N ASP A 12 -4.07 21.99 -9.73
CA ASP A 12 -4.78 23.23 -9.44
C ASP A 12 -5.74 23.60 -10.59
N GLY A 13 -5.30 23.46 -11.84
CA GLY A 13 -6.16 23.69 -13.01
C GLY A 13 -7.35 22.71 -13.08
N ILE A 14 -7.18 21.46 -12.66
CA ILE A 14 -8.28 20.48 -12.60
C ILE A 14 -9.28 20.85 -11.49
N ILE A 15 -8.81 21.30 -10.34
CA ILE A 15 -9.67 21.74 -9.22
C ILE A 15 -10.47 22.97 -9.64
N GLU A 16 -9.81 23.95 -10.25
CA GLU A 16 -10.47 25.18 -10.72
C GLU A 16 -11.53 24.87 -11.79
N ALA A 17 -11.22 24.01 -12.76
CA ALA A 17 -12.19 23.59 -13.76
C ALA A 17 -13.37 22.83 -13.15
N PHE A 18 -13.13 22.01 -12.12
CA PHE A 18 -14.17 21.30 -11.39
C PHE A 18 -15.10 22.27 -10.65
N ASP A 19 -14.56 23.30 -10.01
CA ASP A 19 -15.36 24.34 -9.36
C ASP A 19 -16.17 25.16 -10.37
N GLN A 20 -15.60 25.48 -11.55
CA GLN A 20 -16.28 26.22 -12.61
C GLN A 20 -17.50 25.47 -13.19
N VAL A 21 -17.46 24.13 -13.23
CA VAL A 21 -18.60 23.33 -13.72
C VAL A 21 -19.66 23.07 -12.65
N GLY A 22 -19.52 23.64 -11.45
CA GLY A 22 -20.48 23.52 -10.35
C GLY A 22 -20.05 22.56 -9.24
N GLY A 23 -18.85 21.99 -9.33
CA GLY A 23 -18.24 21.17 -8.28
C GLY A 23 -19.14 20.06 -7.76
N VAL A 24 -19.71 20.26 -6.57
CA VAL A 24 -20.61 19.29 -5.93
C VAL A 24 -21.89 19.10 -6.74
N ASP A 25 -22.47 20.15 -7.30
CA ASP A 25 -23.69 20.06 -8.12
C ASP A 25 -23.43 19.22 -9.38
N TYR A 26 -22.26 19.36 -9.97
CA TYR A 26 -21.81 18.53 -11.09
C TYR A 26 -21.71 17.04 -10.69
N LEU A 27 -21.21 16.73 -9.50
CA LEU A 27 -21.18 15.35 -9.00
C LEU A 27 -22.59 14.79 -8.74
N ILE A 28 -23.52 15.61 -8.26
CA ILE A 28 -24.92 15.22 -8.07
C ILE A 28 -25.57 14.92 -9.43
N GLU A 29 -25.30 15.73 -10.45
CA GLU A 29 -25.76 15.48 -11.81
C GLU A 29 -25.17 14.19 -12.39
N ILE A 30 -23.87 13.93 -12.20
CA ILE A 30 -23.23 12.67 -12.59
C ILE A 30 -23.91 11.49 -11.88
N ALA A 31 -24.16 11.59 -10.58
CA ALA A 31 -24.80 10.50 -9.83
C ALA A 31 -26.19 10.15 -10.37
N ARG A 32 -26.94 11.16 -10.87
CA ARG A 32 -28.28 10.97 -11.46
C ARG A 32 -28.21 10.47 -12.91
N ARG A 33 -27.26 10.97 -13.71
CA ARG A 33 -27.15 10.67 -15.14
C ARG A 33 -26.40 9.35 -15.42
N ASP A 34 -25.33 9.09 -14.67
CA ASP A 34 -24.47 7.92 -14.81
C ASP A 34 -23.97 7.43 -13.43
N PRO A 35 -24.83 6.71 -12.70
CA PRO A 35 -24.50 6.18 -11.37
C PRO A 35 -23.22 5.33 -11.33
N PRO A 36 -22.91 4.46 -12.31
CA PRO A 36 -21.65 3.72 -12.36
C PRO A 36 -20.40 4.61 -12.31
N THR A 37 -20.41 5.76 -13.00
CA THR A 37 -19.28 6.71 -12.98
C THR A 37 -19.11 7.33 -11.61
N PHE A 38 -20.20 7.75 -10.97
CA PHE A 38 -20.14 8.26 -9.60
C PHE A 38 -19.60 7.22 -8.61
N CYS A 39 -20.05 5.96 -8.71
CA CYS A 39 -19.56 4.87 -7.87
C CYS A 39 -18.05 4.61 -8.06
N ARG A 40 -17.50 4.78 -9.27
CA ARG A 40 -16.05 4.68 -9.50
C ARG A 40 -15.25 5.79 -8.82
N LEU A 41 -15.75 7.02 -8.88
CA LEU A 41 -15.15 8.15 -8.16
C LEU A 41 -15.17 7.91 -6.64
N LEU A 42 -16.30 7.41 -6.13
CA LEU A 42 -16.43 7.03 -4.73
C LEU A 42 -15.43 5.93 -4.34
N ALA A 43 -15.31 4.88 -5.15
CA ALA A 43 -14.36 3.80 -4.92
C ALA A 43 -12.89 4.26 -4.92
N ALA A 44 -12.56 5.31 -5.66
CA ALA A 44 -11.21 5.88 -5.69
C ALA A 44 -10.86 6.69 -4.42
N ILE A 45 -11.87 7.22 -3.72
CA ILE A 45 -11.69 7.97 -2.47
C ILE A 45 -11.68 7.02 -1.27
N ILE A 46 -12.44 5.93 -1.31
CA ILE A 46 -12.49 4.96 -0.23
C ILE A 46 -11.10 4.31 -0.08
N PRO A 47 -10.47 4.42 1.10
CA PRO A 47 -9.20 3.74 1.37
C PRO A 47 -9.36 2.25 1.13
N SER A 48 -8.59 1.70 0.18
CA SER A 48 -8.57 0.26 -0.04
C SER A 48 -7.82 -0.38 1.12
N GLU A 49 -8.51 -1.08 2.02
CA GLU A 49 -7.84 -1.94 3.01
C GLU A 49 -7.05 -3.03 2.28
N ILE A 50 -5.73 -2.89 2.24
CA ILE A 50 -4.84 -3.95 1.77
C ILE A 50 -4.67 -4.94 2.92
N LYS A 51 -5.43 -6.04 2.92
CA LYS A 51 -5.19 -7.19 3.80
C LYS A 51 -3.98 -7.99 3.29
N ALA A 52 -2.78 -7.40 3.41
CA ALA A 52 -1.54 -8.12 3.17
C ALA A 52 -1.20 -8.96 4.41
N SER A 53 -1.57 -10.25 4.41
CA SER A 53 -1.03 -11.21 5.37
C SER A 53 0.42 -11.50 4.99
N VAL A 54 1.37 -10.81 5.63
CA VAL A 54 2.79 -11.14 5.52
C VAL A 54 3.06 -12.37 6.38
N THR A 55 2.92 -13.56 5.79
CA THR A 55 3.46 -14.78 6.38
C THR A 55 4.97 -14.74 6.22
N ALA A 56 5.65 -14.15 7.21
CA ALA A 56 7.10 -14.28 7.33
C ALA A 56 7.43 -15.73 7.66
N THR A 57 7.55 -16.57 6.64
CA THR A 57 8.11 -17.92 6.79
C THR A 57 9.59 -17.77 7.10
N HIS A 58 9.92 -17.60 8.39
CA HIS A 58 11.28 -17.79 8.86
C HIS A 58 11.62 -19.27 8.70
N ARG A 59 12.29 -19.64 7.60
CA ARG A 59 12.90 -20.98 7.47
C ARG A 59 14.04 -21.02 8.48
N LEU A 60 13.76 -21.56 9.66
CA LEU A 60 14.81 -21.94 10.60
C LEU A 60 15.47 -23.21 10.05
N ASP A 61 16.74 -23.12 9.71
CA ASP A 61 17.54 -24.31 9.38
C ASP A 61 18.04 -24.92 10.69
N LEU A 62 17.28 -25.90 11.20
CA LEU A 62 17.58 -26.60 12.44
C LEU A 62 18.94 -27.31 12.37
N GLY A 63 19.35 -27.80 11.20
CA GLY A 63 20.64 -28.47 11.03
C GLY A 63 21.80 -27.51 11.27
N LYS A 64 21.74 -26.31 10.65
CA LYS A 64 22.74 -25.27 10.88
C LYS A 64 22.78 -24.83 12.35
N ALA A 65 21.62 -24.63 12.98
CA ALA A 65 21.54 -24.18 14.36
C ALA A 65 22.14 -25.20 15.36
N MET A 66 21.95 -26.50 15.11
CA MET A 66 22.52 -27.57 15.94
C MET A 66 24.04 -27.66 15.80
N MET A 67 24.57 -27.60 14.58
CA MET A 67 26.02 -27.63 14.35
C MET A 67 26.74 -26.46 15.03
N GLU A 68 26.17 -25.25 14.97
CA GLU A 68 26.73 -24.10 15.68
C GLU A 68 26.65 -24.27 17.21
N ALA A 69 25.62 -24.94 17.73
CA ALA A 69 25.50 -25.22 19.16
C ALA A 69 26.58 -26.22 19.63
N GLU A 70 26.81 -27.29 18.89
CA GLU A 70 27.88 -28.26 19.18
C GLU A 70 29.26 -27.62 19.16
N GLN A 71 29.54 -26.75 18.18
CA GLN A 71 30.81 -26.02 18.11
C GLN A 71 31.02 -25.10 19.32
N ARG A 72 29.97 -24.42 19.80
CA ARG A 72 30.05 -23.59 21.01
C ARG A 72 30.32 -24.43 22.26
N VAL A 73 29.71 -25.60 22.38
CA VAL A 73 29.95 -26.52 23.50
C VAL A 73 31.39 -27.03 23.48
N ALA A 74 31.89 -27.47 22.32
CA ALA A 74 33.27 -27.93 22.16
C ALA A 74 34.30 -26.84 22.49
N MET A 75 34.03 -25.57 22.15
CA MET A 75 34.90 -24.44 22.52
C MET A 75 34.94 -24.17 24.03
N LEU A 76 33.86 -24.46 24.76
CA LEU A 76 33.79 -24.30 26.22
C LEU A 76 34.48 -25.47 26.93
N GLU A 77 34.37 -26.68 26.39
CA GLU A 77 35.03 -27.88 26.91
C GLU A 77 36.56 -27.84 26.75
N HIS A 78 37.07 -27.12 25.75
CA HIS A 78 38.52 -26.97 25.53
C HIS A 78 39.19 -25.90 26.41
N ASN A 79 38.41 -25.06 27.09
CA ASN A 79 38.88 -23.95 27.93
C ASN A 79 38.77 -24.26 29.45
N GLN A 80 38.52 -25.51 29.82
CA GLN A 80 38.62 -26.06 31.19
C GLN A 80 39.83 -26.99 31.30
#